data_AF-A0A6C0DK94-F1
#
_entry.id   AF-A0A6C0DK94-F1
#
_cell.length_a   1.000
_cell.length_b   1.000
_cell.length_c   1.000
_cell.angle_alpha   90.00
_cell.angle_beta   90.00
_cell.angle_gamma   90.00
#
_symmetry.space_group_name_H-M   'P 1'
#
loop_
_entity.id
_entity.type
_entity.pdbx_description
1 polymer ?
#
loop_
_entity_poly.entity_id
_entity_poly.type
_entity_poly.pdbx_seq_one_letter_code
_entity_poly.pdbx_strand_id
1 'polypeptide(L)'
;MPQSNIIQIFPLPNQKLLLAEETQITGIDNKGIINYTPNGKYKVTASSYANMNASPYMAFNGSDSNYWQCDYNGTSSDINKKYPKYTTDPFNGKNPSTYQGGGAQTNTWTTAVGTVSLLGEWLQVQLPYSIFLYSYSIKTPNYTVNSTFPKRFTILGSNDGSVWEYVDQQNVKTPVLNSKPSRVYNINSTKSYSYFRLVISEMPNEAKNIMIKQWNMNGVTELTPNPDYKTNESFITLSRWMDVNNWVGTKEGFDDYGYLPSNTNTNSDNEKFKKTIIDNQIVPMTKISKDYSTTLLNVDTNYVDLDNKINTITNTNKNGLRDIMMNDTKYDFSGNVVGDVVDNEKRNKTVVEAQIEDIDSIINQTNTIYILGSITMVTLLIFSVIIGKQ
;
A
#
# COMPACT_ATOMS: atom_id res chain seq x y z
N MET A 1 -2.70 -22.89 -24.33
CA MET A 1 -2.59 -22.33 -22.96
C MET A 1 -3.44 -23.21 -22.04
N PRO A 2 -3.00 -23.56 -20.82
CA PRO A 2 -3.93 -24.19 -19.88
C PRO A 2 -5.08 -23.21 -19.66
N GLN A 3 -6.30 -23.69 -19.85
CA GLN A 3 -7.52 -22.92 -19.66
C GLN A 3 -7.55 -22.49 -18.20
N SER A 4 -7.40 -21.19 -17.93
CA SER A 4 -7.49 -20.65 -16.57
C SER A 4 -8.90 -20.90 -16.04
N ASN A 5 -9.06 -21.94 -15.23
CA ASN A 5 -10.34 -22.26 -14.59
C ASN A 5 -10.48 -21.36 -13.37
N ILE A 6 -10.86 -20.10 -13.61
CA ILE A 6 -11.23 -19.17 -12.54
C ILE A 6 -12.37 -19.81 -11.72
N ILE A 7 -12.13 -19.98 -10.42
CA ILE A 7 -13.07 -20.55 -9.47
C ILE A 7 -13.68 -19.47 -8.60
N GLN A 8 -15.00 -19.54 -8.43
CA GLN A 8 -15.74 -18.72 -7.48
C GLN A 8 -15.53 -19.28 -6.07
N ILE A 9 -14.93 -18.48 -5.20
CA ILE A 9 -14.70 -18.85 -3.79
C ILE A 9 -15.85 -18.33 -2.93
N PHE A 10 -16.18 -17.05 -3.06
CA PHE A 10 -17.32 -16.42 -2.40
C PHE A 10 -18.10 -15.50 -3.35
N PRO A 11 -19.45 -15.50 -3.29
CA PRO A 11 -20.26 -16.38 -2.45
C PRO A 11 -20.14 -17.86 -2.86
N LEU A 12 -20.44 -18.78 -1.96
CA LEU A 12 -20.29 -20.21 -2.27
C LEU A 12 -21.23 -20.60 -3.44
N PRO A 13 -20.76 -21.45 -4.37
CA PRO A 13 -21.59 -21.99 -5.45
C PRO A 13 -22.82 -22.77 -4.95
N ASN A 14 -23.74 -23.07 -5.87
CA ASN A 14 -24.92 -23.93 -5.62
C ASN A 14 -25.81 -23.43 -4.46
N GLN A 15 -25.88 -22.10 -4.26
CA GLN A 15 -26.67 -21.46 -3.20
C GLN A 15 -26.32 -21.94 -1.78
N LYS A 16 -25.11 -22.48 -1.58
CA LYS A 16 -24.62 -22.83 -0.25
C LYS A 16 -24.34 -21.55 0.54
N LEU A 17 -24.61 -21.59 1.84
CA LEU A 17 -24.43 -20.45 2.75
C LEU A 17 -23.58 -20.87 3.94
N LEU A 18 -22.78 -19.94 4.43
CA LEU A 18 -22.17 -20.02 5.75
C LEU A 18 -23.21 -19.61 6.79
N LEU A 19 -23.35 -20.39 7.86
CA LEU A 19 -24.41 -20.22 8.87
C LEU A 19 -23.86 -19.88 10.26
N ALA A 20 -22.56 -20.02 10.47
CA ALA A 20 -21.88 -19.78 11.74
C ALA A 20 -20.39 -19.46 11.50
N GLU A 21 -19.64 -19.18 12.57
CA GLU A 21 -18.17 -19.00 12.54
C GLU A 21 -17.50 -20.18 11.82
N GLU A 22 -17.94 -21.41 12.10
CA GLU A 22 -17.47 -22.61 11.43
C GLU A 22 -18.64 -23.29 10.72
N THR A 23 -18.48 -23.56 9.43
CA THR A 23 -19.50 -24.25 8.63
C THR A 23 -18.86 -25.38 7.83
N GLN A 24 -19.38 -26.60 7.98
CA GLN A 24 -19.00 -27.75 7.15
C GLN A 24 -19.80 -27.70 5.84
N ILE A 25 -19.11 -27.63 4.70
CA ILE A 25 -19.74 -27.57 3.37
C ILE A 25 -19.52 -28.89 2.64
N THR A 26 -20.58 -29.42 2.04
CA THR A 26 -20.58 -30.62 1.22
C THR A 26 -21.48 -30.46 -0.02
N GLY A 27 -21.26 -31.28 -1.05
CA GLY A 27 -22.06 -31.31 -2.27
C GLY A 27 -21.80 -30.19 -3.27
N ILE A 28 -20.70 -29.45 -3.15
CA ILE A 28 -20.21 -28.57 -4.20
C ILE A 28 -19.34 -29.38 -5.17
N ASP A 29 -19.64 -29.28 -6.46
CA ASP A 29 -18.83 -29.93 -7.49
C ASP A 29 -17.43 -29.28 -7.58
N ASN A 30 -16.38 -30.10 -7.57
CA ASN A 30 -15.01 -29.63 -7.78
C ASN A 30 -14.72 -29.32 -9.26
N LYS A 31 -15.68 -29.58 -10.17
CA LYS A 31 -15.57 -29.35 -11.61
C LYS A 31 -14.36 -30.05 -12.24
N GLY A 32 -13.85 -31.10 -11.60
CA GLY A 32 -12.61 -31.79 -12.00
C GLY A 32 -11.33 -30.96 -11.83
N ILE A 33 -11.36 -29.85 -11.09
CA ILE A 33 -10.21 -28.95 -10.92
C ILE A 33 -9.26 -29.53 -9.85
N ILE A 34 -7.99 -29.69 -10.23
CA ILE A 34 -6.93 -30.20 -9.34
C ILE A 34 -6.70 -29.21 -8.18
N ASN A 35 -6.50 -29.75 -6.97
CA ASN A 35 -6.30 -29.01 -5.71
C ASN A 35 -7.47 -28.11 -5.26
N TYR A 36 -8.61 -28.16 -5.94
CA TYR A 36 -9.82 -27.48 -5.52
C TYR A 36 -10.71 -28.42 -4.70
N THR A 37 -10.76 -28.21 -3.38
CA THR A 37 -11.62 -28.98 -2.46
C THR A 37 -12.70 -28.09 -1.85
N PRO A 38 -13.73 -27.66 -2.62
CA PRO A 38 -14.78 -26.76 -2.12
C PRO A 38 -15.66 -27.35 -1.03
N ASN A 39 -15.50 -28.64 -0.75
CA ASN A 39 -16.16 -29.33 0.35
C ASN A 39 -15.17 -29.48 1.50
N GLY A 40 -15.57 -29.07 2.69
CA GLY A 40 -14.73 -29.07 3.87
C GLY A 40 -15.17 -28.05 4.89
N LYS A 41 -14.31 -27.84 5.88
CA LYS A 41 -14.57 -26.89 6.95
C LYS A 41 -14.14 -25.48 6.50
N TYR A 42 -15.10 -24.57 6.46
CA TYR A 42 -14.85 -23.14 6.32
C TYR A 42 -14.92 -22.49 7.69
N LYS A 43 -14.02 -21.55 7.97
CA LYS A 43 -14.03 -20.79 9.21
C LYS A 43 -13.94 -19.30 8.94
N VAL A 44 -14.92 -18.52 9.39
CA VAL A 44 -14.97 -17.06 9.24
C VAL A 44 -14.91 -16.41 10.60
N THR A 45 -13.97 -15.49 10.77
CA THR A 45 -13.79 -14.73 12.01
C THR A 45 -13.61 -13.25 11.70
N ALA A 46 -13.78 -12.39 12.69
CA ALA A 46 -13.48 -10.97 12.59
C ALA A 46 -12.80 -10.51 13.89
N SER A 47 -12.19 -9.33 13.83
CA SER A 47 -11.71 -8.62 15.01
C SER A 47 -12.80 -8.47 16.06
N SER A 48 -13.95 -8.01 15.60
CA SER A 48 -15.11 -7.71 16.43
C SER A 48 -16.38 -7.83 15.59
N TYR A 49 -17.52 -7.94 16.26
CA TYR A 49 -18.82 -7.87 15.62
C TYR A 49 -19.85 -7.19 16.53
N ALA A 50 -20.80 -6.47 15.96
CA ALA A 50 -21.79 -5.75 16.74
C ALA A 50 -22.72 -6.72 17.49
N ASN A 51 -23.36 -7.64 16.79
CA ASN A 51 -24.28 -8.61 17.37
C ASN A 51 -24.45 -9.82 16.44
N MET A 52 -25.21 -10.82 16.88
CA MET A 52 -25.42 -12.06 16.11
C MET A 52 -26.09 -11.84 14.73
N ASN A 53 -26.88 -10.78 14.56
CA ASN A 53 -27.50 -10.41 13.28
C ASN A 53 -26.54 -9.67 12.34
N ALA A 54 -25.32 -9.35 12.80
CA ALA A 54 -24.26 -8.72 12.03
C ALA A 54 -22.96 -9.56 12.08
N SER A 55 -23.13 -10.89 12.13
CA SER A 55 -22.03 -11.84 12.29
C SER A 55 -21.07 -11.86 11.08
N PRO A 56 -19.78 -12.17 11.29
CA PRO A 56 -18.76 -12.15 10.23
C PRO A 56 -19.09 -12.95 8.96
N TYR A 57 -19.65 -14.15 9.11
CA TYR A 57 -19.98 -15.03 7.98
C TYR A 57 -21.01 -14.46 7.01
N MET A 58 -21.82 -13.48 7.44
CA MET A 58 -22.85 -12.85 6.60
C MET A 58 -22.26 -12.10 5.40
N ALA A 59 -21.03 -11.57 5.53
CA ALA A 59 -20.34 -10.88 4.46
C ALA A 59 -19.93 -11.80 3.29
N PHE A 60 -19.95 -13.13 3.45
CA PHE A 60 -19.51 -14.09 2.45
C PHE A 60 -20.66 -14.80 1.72
N ASN A 61 -21.90 -14.52 2.12
CA ASN A 61 -23.09 -15.20 1.62
C ASN A 61 -23.70 -14.56 0.36
N GLY A 62 -23.12 -13.47 -0.14
CA GLY A 62 -23.61 -12.79 -1.36
C GLY A 62 -24.99 -12.14 -1.21
N SER A 63 -25.42 -11.86 0.03
CA SER A 63 -26.70 -11.20 0.31
C SER A 63 -26.57 -9.68 0.22
N ASP A 64 -27.66 -9.01 -0.19
CA ASP A 64 -27.77 -7.54 -0.15
C ASP A 64 -28.48 -7.01 1.10
N SER A 65 -29.09 -7.89 1.89
CA SER A 65 -29.78 -7.56 3.13
C SER A 65 -28.90 -7.74 4.37
N ASN A 66 -28.03 -8.75 4.34
CA ASN A 66 -27.21 -9.12 5.50
C ASN A 66 -25.82 -8.49 5.37
N TYR A 67 -25.14 -8.33 6.50
CA TYR A 67 -23.82 -7.72 6.56
C TYR A 67 -23.07 -8.17 7.80
N TRP A 68 -21.74 -8.11 7.74
CA TRP A 68 -20.93 -8.01 8.96
C TRP A 68 -20.84 -6.55 9.38
N GLN A 69 -20.92 -6.28 10.68
CA GLN A 69 -20.63 -4.98 11.26
C GLN A 69 -19.64 -5.14 12.41
N CYS A 70 -18.56 -4.34 12.43
CA CYS A 70 -17.64 -4.34 13.57
C CYS A 70 -18.34 -3.82 14.85
N ASP A 71 -17.78 -4.12 16.01
CA ASP A 71 -18.31 -3.58 17.25
C ASP A 71 -18.08 -2.05 17.36
N TYR A 72 -18.82 -1.37 18.22
CA TYR A 72 -18.78 0.09 18.39
C TYR A 72 -19.34 0.52 19.74
N ASN A 73 -19.20 1.81 20.08
CA ASN A 73 -19.65 2.30 21.37
C ASN A 73 -21.18 2.24 21.47
N GLY A 74 -21.67 1.65 22.56
CA GLY A 74 -23.10 1.52 22.82
C GLY A 74 -23.71 0.21 22.30
N THR A 75 -22.93 -0.65 21.65
CA THR A 75 -23.39 -2.01 21.32
C THR A 75 -23.68 -2.82 22.60
N SER A 76 -24.73 -3.65 22.55
CA SER A 76 -25.12 -4.52 23.66
C SER A 76 -24.04 -5.58 23.97
N SER A 77 -23.87 -5.88 25.25
CA SER A 77 -23.01 -6.97 25.71
C SER A 77 -23.50 -8.29 25.15
N ASP A 78 -22.60 -9.06 24.51
CA ASP A 78 -22.85 -10.43 24.07
C ASP A 78 -21.86 -11.33 24.81
N ILE A 79 -22.39 -12.33 25.51
CA ILE A 79 -21.61 -13.27 26.35
C ILE A 79 -20.58 -14.07 25.55
N ASN A 80 -20.75 -14.16 24.22
CA ASN A 80 -19.86 -14.91 23.35
C ASN A 80 -18.67 -14.09 22.83
N LYS A 81 -18.66 -12.76 23.07
CA LYS A 81 -17.54 -11.90 22.69
C LYS A 81 -16.33 -12.20 23.58
N LYS A 82 -15.20 -12.53 22.94
CA LYS A 82 -13.93 -12.87 23.60
C LYS A 82 -13.04 -11.64 23.86
N TYR A 83 -13.61 -10.45 23.80
CA TYR A 83 -12.93 -9.17 23.93
C TYR A 83 -13.79 -8.22 24.76
N PRO A 84 -13.19 -7.22 25.44
CA PRO A 84 -13.96 -6.32 26.29
C PRO A 84 -14.87 -5.42 25.48
N LYS A 85 -15.95 -4.96 26.14
CA LYS A 85 -16.90 -4.00 25.57
C LYS A 85 -16.18 -2.76 25.04
N TYR A 86 -16.61 -2.30 23.87
CA TYR A 86 -16.13 -1.05 23.29
C TYR A 86 -16.65 0.13 24.10
N THR A 87 -15.74 1.00 24.55
CA THR A 87 -16.05 2.27 25.23
C THR A 87 -15.96 3.47 24.28
N THR A 88 -15.31 3.28 23.13
CA THR A 88 -15.22 4.25 22.04
C THR A 88 -15.55 3.59 20.70
N ASP A 89 -15.95 4.40 19.72
CA ASP A 89 -16.09 3.93 18.34
C ASP A 89 -14.70 3.55 17.78
N PRO A 90 -14.57 2.46 17.00
CA PRO A 90 -13.28 2.03 16.45
C PRO A 90 -12.67 3.02 15.47
N PHE A 91 -13.49 3.90 14.87
CA PHE A 91 -13.02 4.96 13.98
C PHE A 91 -13.42 6.33 14.52
N ASN A 92 -12.53 7.31 14.39
CA ASN A 92 -12.65 8.61 15.05
C ASN A 92 -13.68 9.57 14.43
N GLY A 93 -14.24 9.24 13.27
CA GLY A 93 -15.20 10.07 12.54
C GLY A 93 -14.61 11.37 11.98
N LYS A 94 -13.29 11.54 11.98
CA LYS A 94 -12.60 12.72 11.41
C LYS A 94 -12.39 12.55 9.89
N ASN A 95 -11.65 13.47 9.28
CA ASN A 95 -11.40 13.50 7.83
C ASN A 95 -9.91 13.26 7.52
N PRO A 96 -9.48 12.06 7.06
CA PRO A 96 -10.25 10.81 6.98
C PRO A 96 -10.51 10.20 8.36
N SER A 97 -11.45 9.25 8.43
CA SER A 97 -11.81 8.60 9.69
C SER A 97 -10.85 7.45 9.95
N THR A 98 -9.93 7.65 10.89
CA THR A 98 -8.83 6.71 11.14
C THR A 98 -9.19 5.74 12.25
N TYR A 99 -8.69 4.52 12.15
CA TYR A 99 -8.82 3.52 13.20
C TYR A 99 -8.14 3.97 14.49
N GLN A 100 -8.81 3.80 15.62
CA GLN A 100 -8.35 4.15 16.97
C GLN A 100 -8.60 3.06 18.02
N GLY A 101 -9.27 1.96 17.65
CA GLY A 101 -9.61 0.86 18.57
C GLY A 101 -10.87 1.11 19.41
N GLY A 102 -11.31 0.07 20.11
CA GLY A 102 -12.54 0.06 20.92
C GLY A 102 -12.40 0.70 22.32
N GLY A 103 -11.30 1.38 22.60
CA GLY A 103 -11.05 2.09 23.86
C GLY A 103 -10.32 1.28 24.94
N ALA A 104 -9.97 0.02 24.68
CA ALA A 104 -9.08 -0.79 25.51
C ALA A 104 -7.97 -1.40 24.66
N GLN A 105 -6.77 -1.61 25.22
CA GLN A 105 -5.65 -2.17 24.45
C GLN A 105 -5.98 -3.55 23.83
N THR A 106 -6.76 -4.38 24.53
CA THR A 106 -7.16 -5.72 24.08
C THR A 106 -8.28 -5.71 23.02
N ASN A 107 -8.88 -4.56 22.72
CA ASN A 107 -9.79 -4.37 21.59
C ASN A 107 -9.27 -3.29 20.61
N THR A 108 -7.97 -3.02 20.67
CA THR A 108 -7.21 -2.31 19.65
C THR A 108 -6.47 -3.34 18.81
N TRP A 109 -7.03 -3.65 17.64
CA TRP A 109 -6.61 -4.75 16.80
C TRP A 109 -5.40 -4.40 15.95
N THR A 110 -4.44 -5.30 15.97
CA THR A 110 -3.22 -5.25 15.18
C THR A 110 -3.00 -6.58 14.46
N THR A 111 -2.57 -6.53 13.20
CA THR A 111 -2.09 -7.70 12.46
C THR A 111 -0.61 -7.53 12.13
N ALA A 112 0.23 -8.45 12.62
CA ALA A 112 1.64 -8.48 12.27
C ALA A 112 1.85 -8.99 10.83
N VAL A 113 2.62 -8.26 10.04
CA VAL A 113 2.97 -8.58 8.65
C VAL A 113 4.46 -8.34 8.50
N GLY A 114 5.25 -9.41 8.60
CA GLY A 114 6.71 -9.31 8.73
C GLY A 114 7.11 -8.51 9.98
N THR A 115 7.85 -7.42 9.79
CA THR A 115 8.29 -6.52 10.87
C THR A 115 7.33 -5.36 11.14
N VAL A 116 6.24 -5.25 10.38
CA VAL A 116 5.26 -4.15 10.47
C VAL A 116 3.99 -4.63 11.16
N SER A 117 3.36 -3.76 11.94
CA SER A 117 2.06 -4.02 12.55
C SER A 117 0.98 -3.15 11.92
N LEU A 118 -0.01 -3.77 11.29
CA LEU A 118 -1.16 -3.09 10.68
C LEU A 118 -2.27 -2.92 11.70
N LEU A 119 -2.61 -1.67 12.01
CA LEU A 119 -3.75 -1.30 12.83
C LEU A 119 -5.03 -1.30 12.00
N GLY A 120 -6.10 -1.91 12.54
CA GLY A 120 -7.41 -1.89 11.90
C GLY A 120 -8.34 -2.99 12.39
N GLU A 121 -9.64 -2.76 12.25
CA GLU A 121 -10.63 -3.85 12.31
C GLU A 121 -10.39 -4.79 11.12
N TRP A 122 -10.66 -6.08 11.31
CA TRP A 122 -10.41 -7.09 10.29
C TRP A 122 -11.54 -8.11 10.15
N LEU A 123 -11.71 -8.61 8.93
CA LEU A 123 -12.59 -9.71 8.57
C LEU A 123 -11.76 -10.80 7.90
N GLN A 124 -11.95 -12.06 8.26
CA GLN A 124 -11.10 -13.15 7.82
C GLN A 124 -11.91 -14.40 7.47
N VAL A 125 -11.39 -15.15 6.50
CA VAL A 125 -11.85 -16.49 6.17
C VAL A 125 -10.69 -17.49 6.05
N GLN A 126 -10.93 -18.71 6.50
CA GLN A 126 -10.15 -19.90 6.25
C GLN A 126 -10.92 -20.81 5.29
N LEU A 127 -10.24 -21.23 4.23
CA LEU A 127 -10.69 -22.16 3.22
C LEU A 127 -10.16 -23.58 3.51
N PRO A 128 -10.86 -24.64 3.06
CA PRO A 128 -10.36 -26.01 3.14
C PRO A 128 -9.26 -26.35 2.10
N TYR A 129 -8.82 -25.37 1.30
CA TYR A 129 -7.78 -25.47 0.27
C TYR A 129 -7.08 -24.12 0.11
N SER A 130 -5.90 -24.11 -0.51
CA SER A 130 -5.19 -22.88 -0.86
C SER A 130 -5.51 -22.44 -2.29
N ILE A 131 -5.65 -21.13 -2.51
CA ILE A 131 -5.83 -20.55 -3.85
C ILE A 131 -4.91 -19.35 -4.07
N PHE A 132 -4.55 -19.11 -5.33
CA PHE A 132 -4.03 -17.82 -5.76
C PHE A 132 -5.24 -16.90 -5.95
N LEU A 133 -5.29 -15.79 -5.19
CA LEU A 133 -6.39 -14.85 -5.30
C LEU A 133 -6.32 -14.13 -6.64
N TYR A 134 -7.39 -14.25 -7.43
CA TYR A 134 -7.44 -13.75 -8.79
C TYR A 134 -8.18 -12.41 -8.88
N SER A 135 -9.31 -12.30 -8.17
CA SER A 135 -10.01 -11.04 -7.99
C SER A 135 -10.84 -11.07 -6.71
N TYR A 136 -11.17 -9.89 -6.21
CA TYR A 136 -12.14 -9.75 -5.13
C TYR A 136 -13.01 -8.53 -5.35
N SER A 137 -14.15 -8.50 -4.69
CA SER A 137 -14.98 -7.32 -4.63
C SER A 137 -15.51 -7.09 -3.22
N ILE A 138 -15.66 -5.81 -2.88
CA ILE A 138 -16.25 -5.39 -1.62
C ILE A 138 -17.53 -4.62 -1.95
N LYS A 139 -18.61 -4.92 -1.24
CA LYS A 139 -19.86 -4.16 -1.26
C LYS A 139 -20.20 -3.72 0.15
N THR A 140 -20.55 -2.46 0.30
CA THR A 140 -20.93 -1.86 1.59
C THR A 140 -22.38 -1.37 1.54
N PRO A 141 -23.02 -1.07 2.69
CA PRO A 141 -24.40 -0.60 2.70
C PRO A 141 -24.64 0.64 1.84
N ASN A 142 -25.86 0.77 1.35
CA ASN A 142 -26.26 1.96 0.62
C ASN A 142 -26.17 3.18 1.53
N TYR A 143 -25.86 4.33 0.94
CA TYR A 143 -25.76 5.59 1.67
C TYR A 143 -26.42 6.72 0.87
N THR A 144 -26.78 7.78 1.59
CA THR A 144 -27.40 8.99 1.03
C THR A 144 -26.46 10.20 1.09
N VAL A 145 -25.70 10.34 2.18
CA VAL A 145 -24.81 11.50 2.42
C VAL A 145 -23.35 11.10 2.26
N ASN A 146 -22.84 10.25 3.17
CA ASN A 146 -21.43 9.87 3.21
C ASN A 146 -21.22 8.43 2.78
N SER A 147 -20.19 8.20 1.95
CA SER A 147 -19.83 6.86 1.50
C SER A 147 -19.54 5.94 2.69
N THR A 148 -19.95 4.68 2.58
CA THR A 148 -19.68 3.62 3.57
C THR A 148 -18.51 2.72 3.16
N PHE A 149 -17.88 3.00 2.00
CA PHE A 149 -16.82 2.17 1.44
C PHE A 149 -15.46 2.51 2.07
N PRO A 150 -14.68 1.52 2.55
CA PRO A 150 -13.36 1.78 3.15
C PRO A 150 -12.43 2.62 2.28
N LYS A 151 -11.73 3.59 2.90
CA LYS A 151 -10.73 4.42 2.20
C LYS A 151 -9.38 3.72 2.10
N ARG A 152 -8.91 3.13 3.19
CA ARG A 152 -7.67 2.35 3.21
C ARG A 152 -7.91 0.99 3.82
N PHE A 153 -7.50 -0.02 3.08
CA PHE A 153 -7.59 -1.40 3.52
C PHE A 153 -6.50 -2.24 2.84
N THR A 154 -6.25 -3.41 3.40
CA THR A 154 -5.22 -4.35 2.96
C THR A 154 -5.79 -5.75 2.98
N ILE A 155 -5.56 -6.50 1.92
CA ILE A 155 -5.80 -7.94 1.86
C ILE A 155 -4.50 -8.65 2.20
N LEU A 156 -4.57 -9.55 3.17
CA LEU A 156 -3.47 -10.38 3.61
C LEU A 156 -3.78 -11.85 3.33
N GLY A 157 -2.73 -12.61 3.05
CA GLY A 157 -2.76 -14.06 2.85
C GLY A 157 -1.97 -14.78 3.93
N SER A 158 -2.42 -15.96 4.33
CA SER A 158 -1.69 -16.86 5.23
C SER A 158 -2.01 -18.33 4.93
N ASN A 159 -1.14 -19.25 5.34
CA ASN A 159 -1.38 -20.69 5.30
C ASN A 159 -1.49 -21.33 6.69
N ASP A 160 -1.23 -20.59 7.76
CA ASP A 160 -1.26 -21.05 9.16
C ASP A 160 -2.14 -20.17 10.08
N GLY A 161 -2.67 -19.07 9.56
CA GLY A 161 -3.49 -18.10 10.30
C GLY A 161 -2.70 -17.20 11.27
N SER A 162 -1.38 -17.33 11.33
CA SER A 162 -0.50 -16.63 12.28
C SER A 162 0.53 -15.75 11.58
N VAL A 163 1.16 -16.25 10.52
CA VAL A 163 2.10 -15.51 9.67
C VAL A 163 1.35 -14.96 8.46
N TRP A 164 1.30 -13.64 8.34
CA TRP A 164 0.57 -12.94 7.28
C TRP A 164 1.51 -12.28 6.29
N GLU A 165 1.15 -12.35 5.00
CA GLU A 165 1.85 -11.72 3.88
C GLU A 165 0.89 -10.79 3.12
N TYR A 166 1.43 -9.76 2.49
CA TYR A 166 0.63 -8.85 1.66
C TYR A 166 0.10 -9.56 0.41
N VAL A 167 -1.19 -9.40 0.12
CA VAL A 167 -1.83 -9.84 -1.13
C VAL A 167 -2.26 -8.64 -1.96
N ASP A 168 -2.85 -7.62 -1.32
CA ASP A 168 -3.22 -6.37 -1.99
C ASP A 168 -3.33 -5.21 -0.99
N GLN A 169 -3.11 -3.98 -1.45
CA GLN A 169 -3.23 -2.77 -0.65
C GLN A 169 -3.97 -1.69 -1.43
N GLN A 170 -5.01 -1.13 -0.82
CA GLN A 170 -5.86 -0.16 -1.48
C GLN A 170 -5.89 1.17 -0.71
N ASN A 171 -5.74 2.25 -1.46
CA ASN A 171 -5.96 3.62 -1.02
C ASN A 171 -6.94 4.30 -2.00
N VAL A 172 -8.21 4.30 -1.62
CA VAL A 172 -9.33 4.80 -2.42
C VAL A 172 -9.36 6.32 -2.37
N LYS A 173 -8.80 6.95 -3.43
CA LYS A 173 -8.72 8.42 -3.57
C LYS A 173 -10.07 9.06 -3.90
N THR A 174 -10.81 8.48 -4.82
CA THR A 174 -12.14 8.95 -5.21
C THR A 174 -13.19 8.21 -4.41
N PRO A 175 -14.12 8.88 -3.71
CA PRO A 175 -15.25 8.21 -3.10
C PRO A 175 -16.01 7.42 -4.16
N VAL A 176 -16.52 6.25 -3.82
CA VAL A 176 -17.56 5.65 -4.65
C VAL A 176 -18.74 6.62 -4.58
N LEU A 177 -19.12 7.25 -5.71
CA LEU A 177 -20.17 8.27 -5.77
C LEU A 177 -21.57 7.68 -5.99
N ASN A 178 -21.69 6.36 -6.15
CA ASN A 178 -22.98 5.71 -6.32
C ASN A 178 -23.60 5.36 -4.96
N SER A 179 -24.93 5.45 -4.84
CA SER A 179 -25.66 5.08 -3.62
C SER A 179 -25.61 3.58 -3.26
N LYS A 180 -24.85 2.79 -4.03
CA LYS A 180 -24.69 1.33 -3.89
C LYS A 180 -23.20 0.97 -3.99
N PRO A 181 -22.39 1.36 -3.00
CA PRO A 181 -20.94 1.29 -3.10
C PRO A 181 -20.42 -0.13 -3.25
N SER A 182 -19.85 -0.41 -4.42
CA SER A 182 -19.22 -1.68 -4.78
C SER A 182 -18.00 -1.42 -5.65
N ARG A 183 -16.90 -2.14 -5.40
CA ARG A 183 -15.69 -2.11 -6.24
C ARG A 183 -15.11 -3.50 -6.42
N VAL A 184 -14.64 -3.75 -7.64
CA VAL A 184 -13.93 -4.96 -8.03
C VAL A 184 -12.45 -4.62 -8.17
N TYR A 185 -11.61 -5.49 -7.66
CA TYR A 185 -10.15 -5.41 -7.75
C TYR A 185 -9.64 -6.71 -8.36
N ASN A 186 -8.92 -6.56 -9.47
CA ASN A 186 -8.16 -7.66 -10.07
C ASN A 186 -6.81 -7.75 -9.36
N ILE A 187 -6.31 -8.96 -9.16
CA ILE A 187 -5.02 -9.23 -8.53
C ILE A 187 -4.23 -10.18 -9.43
N ASN A 188 -2.92 -10.03 -9.44
CA ASN A 188 -2.00 -11.05 -9.94
C ASN A 188 -1.20 -11.66 -8.78
N SER A 189 -1.79 -12.62 -8.07
CA SER A 189 -1.17 -13.20 -6.88
C SER A 189 -0.10 -14.22 -7.26
N THR A 190 1.10 -14.10 -6.68
CA THR A 190 2.24 -14.99 -6.95
C THR A 190 2.32 -16.18 -6.01
N LYS A 191 1.48 -16.22 -4.96
CA LYS A 191 1.49 -17.25 -3.91
C LYS A 191 0.06 -17.64 -3.56
N SER A 192 -0.15 -18.91 -3.22
CA SER A 192 -1.45 -19.41 -2.80
C SER A 192 -1.59 -19.38 -1.27
N TYR A 193 -2.81 -19.11 -0.81
CA TYR A 193 -3.15 -19.00 0.61
C TYR A 193 -4.47 -19.72 0.92
N SER A 194 -4.54 -20.34 2.11
CA SER A 194 -5.77 -20.91 2.66
C SER A 194 -6.52 -19.95 3.60
N TYR A 195 -5.86 -18.89 4.06
CA TYR A 195 -6.45 -17.82 4.85
C TYR A 195 -6.38 -16.49 4.10
N PHE A 196 -7.47 -15.74 4.15
CA PHE A 196 -7.52 -14.37 3.66
C PHE A 196 -8.06 -13.45 4.76
N ARG A 197 -7.40 -12.32 4.98
CA ARG A 197 -7.81 -11.29 5.95
C ARG A 197 -7.89 -9.92 5.29
N LEU A 198 -9.04 -9.29 5.37
CA LEU A 198 -9.27 -7.89 5.03
C LEU A 198 -9.05 -7.05 6.30
N VAL A 199 -8.00 -6.22 6.32
CA VAL A 199 -7.73 -5.26 7.39
C VAL A 199 -8.12 -3.86 6.92
N ILE A 200 -8.99 -3.17 7.65
CA ILE A 200 -9.49 -1.84 7.31
C ILE A 200 -8.96 -0.83 8.32
N SER A 201 -8.15 0.12 7.85
CA SER A 201 -7.44 1.10 8.69
C SER A 201 -8.00 2.51 8.59
N GLU A 202 -8.68 2.85 7.48
CA GLU A 202 -9.36 4.13 7.32
C GLU A 202 -10.71 3.99 6.63
N MET A 203 -11.68 4.69 7.18
CA MET A 203 -13.03 4.84 6.65
C MET A 203 -13.23 6.24 6.06
N PRO A 204 -14.29 6.46 5.26
CA PRO A 204 -14.71 7.78 4.84
C PRO A 204 -15.00 8.71 6.00
N ASN A 205 -15.07 10.00 5.69
CA ASN A 205 -15.40 11.06 6.63
C ASN A 205 -16.62 10.70 7.47
N GLU A 206 -16.55 10.97 8.77
CA GLU A 206 -17.64 10.75 9.75
C GLU A 206 -18.03 9.29 10.01
N ALA A 207 -17.53 8.32 9.23
CA ALA A 207 -17.81 6.90 9.46
C ALA A 207 -17.08 6.39 10.70
N LYS A 208 -17.84 5.86 11.66
CA LYS A 208 -17.35 5.45 13.00
C LYS A 208 -17.19 3.94 13.17
N ASN A 209 -17.78 3.17 12.26
CA ASN A 209 -17.76 1.71 12.25
C ASN A 209 -17.74 1.21 10.80
N ILE A 210 -17.48 -0.08 10.64
CA ILE A 210 -17.46 -0.77 9.35
C ILE A 210 -18.70 -1.62 9.22
N MET A 211 -19.30 -1.59 8.03
CA MET A 211 -20.28 -2.57 7.61
C MET A 211 -19.90 -3.12 6.23
N ILE A 212 -19.76 -4.44 6.10
CA ILE A 212 -19.49 -5.12 4.82
C ILE A 212 -20.66 -6.03 4.50
N LYS A 213 -21.35 -5.76 3.39
CA LYS A 213 -22.43 -6.62 2.88
C LYS A 213 -21.86 -7.84 2.18
N GLN A 214 -20.86 -7.62 1.32
CA GLN A 214 -20.28 -8.67 0.50
C GLN A 214 -18.77 -8.50 0.41
N TRP A 215 -18.04 -9.57 0.66
CA TRP A 215 -16.65 -9.74 0.29
C TRP A 215 -16.55 -10.98 -0.59
N ASN A 216 -16.66 -10.75 -1.90
CA ASN A 216 -16.65 -11.81 -2.89
C ASN A 216 -15.22 -12.04 -3.37
N MET A 217 -14.89 -13.28 -3.68
CA MET A 217 -13.54 -13.68 -4.08
C MET A 217 -13.60 -14.71 -5.19
N ASN A 218 -12.73 -14.55 -6.17
CA ASN A 218 -12.44 -15.53 -7.20
C ASN A 218 -10.95 -15.87 -7.17
N GLY A 219 -10.62 -17.12 -7.44
CA GLY A 219 -9.25 -17.61 -7.37
C GLY A 219 -8.93 -18.55 -8.52
N VAL A 220 -7.69 -19.03 -8.51
CA VAL A 220 -7.18 -20.13 -9.34
C VAL A 220 -6.36 -21.07 -8.46
N THR A 221 -6.30 -22.35 -8.80
CA THR A 221 -5.54 -23.35 -8.01
C THR A 221 -4.08 -23.51 -8.44
N GLU A 222 -3.74 -22.94 -9.60
CA GLU A 222 -2.39 -22.91 -10.15
C GLU A 222 -2.02 -21.48 -10.48
N LEU A 223 -0.73 -21.15 -10.36
CA LEU A 223 -0.23 -19.81 -10.62
C LEU A 223 -0.57 -19.41 -12.05
N THR A 224 -1.54 -18.51 -12.19
CA THR A 224 -2.06 -18.08 -13.48
C THR A 224 -2.11 -16.56 -13.54
N PRO A 225 -1.43 -15.94 -14.54
CA PRO A 225 -1.49 -14.50 -14.70
C PRO A 225 -2.92 -14.01 -14.93
N ASN A 226 -3.31 -12.93 -14.24
CA ASN A 226 -4.58 -12.26 -14.50
C ASN A 226 -4.41 -11.22 -15.62
N PRO A 227 -4.97 -11.40 -16.83
CA PRO A 227 -4.81 -10.47 -17.93
C PRO A 227 -5.52 -9.13 -17.68
N ASP A 228 -6.53 -9.10 -16.82
CA ASP A 228 -7.30 -7.93 -16.41
C ASP A 228 -6.68 -7.19 -15.22
N TYR A 229 -5.58 -7.72 -14.65
CA TYR A 229 -4.79 -7.00 -13.67
C TYR A 229 -4.03 -5.87 -14.38
N LYS A 230 -4.43 -4.64 -14.08
CA LYS A 230 -3.73 -3.44 -14.55
C LYS A 230 -2.66 -3.08 -13.52
N THR A 231 -1.43 -3.49 -13.76
CA THR A 231 -0.29 -2.89 -13.08
C THR A 231 -0.13 -1.46 -13.61
N ASN A 232 0.16 -0.51 -12.72
CA ASN A 232 0.83 0.74 -13.12
C ASN A 232 2.32 0.49 -13.44
N GLU A 233 2.74 -0.78 -13.44
CA GLU A 233 4.09 -1.24 -13.69
C GLU A 233 4.14 -2.05 -14.98
N SER A 234 4.76 -1.45 -15.97
CA SER A 234 5.06 -2.00 -17.29
C SER A 234 6.04 -3.17 -17.19
N PHE A 235 5.54 -4.38 -16.98
CA PHE A 235 6.25 -5.60 -17.37
C PHE A 235 5.28 -6.50 -18.12
N ILE A 236 5.11 -6.21 -19.40
CA ILE A 236 4.48 -7.14 -20.33
C ILE A 236 5.54 -8.18 -20.70
N THR A 237 5.35 -9.42 -20.25
CA THR A 237 6.13 -10.56 -20.72
C THR A 237 5.95 -10.72 -22.24
N LEU A 238 7.02 -11.08 -22.96
CA LEU A 238 7.14 -11.24 -24.43
C LEU A 238 5.97 -11.95 -25.14
N SER A 239 5.13 -12.70 -24.42
CA SER A 239 3.98 -13.44 -24.94
C SER A 239 2.76 -12.59 -25.32
N ARG A 240 2.67 -11.31 -24.92
CA ARG A 240 1.44 -10.49 -25.06
C ARG A 240 1.40 -9.53 -26.26
N TRP A 241 2.41 -9.54 -27.14
CA TRP A 241 2.43 -8.63 -28.29
C TRP A 241 1.46 -9.01 -29.43
N MET A 242 0.84 -10.20 -29.40
CA MET A 242 0.00 -10.68 -30.50
C MET A 242 -1.51 -10.37 -30.38
N ASP A 243 -2.00 -9.88 -29.23
CA ASP A 243 -3.46 -9.84 -28.97
C ASP A 243 -4.11 -8.44 -28.96
N VAL A 244 -3.39 -7.36 -29.27
CA VAL A 244 -4.00 -6.00 -29.28
C VAL A 244 -4.21 -5.50 -30.70
N ASN A 245 -5.30 -5.95 -31.33
CA ASN A 245 -5.74 -5.53 -32.66
C ASN A 245 -6.68 -4.30 -32.65
N ASN A 246 -6.61 -3.42 -31.64
CA ASN A 246 -7.33 -2.13 -31.69
C ASN A 246 -6.87 -1.16 -30.60
N TRP A 247 -5.79 -0.42 -30.87
CA TRP A 247 -5.59 0.85 -30.18
C TRP A 247 -5.16 1.96 -31.15
N VAL A 248 -6.14 2.76 -31.52
CA VAL A 248 -5.95 4.02 -32.20
C VAL A 248 -5.48 5.03 -31.17
N GLY A 249 -4.27 5.57 -31.34
CA GLY A 249 -4.01 6.98 -31.01
C GLY A 249 -3.30 7.34 -29.71
N THR A 250 -2.68 6.41 -28.97
CA THR A 250 -1.69 6.78 -27.95
C THR A 250 -0.44 5.94 -28.10
N LYS A 251 0.64 6.53 -28.64
CA LYS A 251 1.98 5.93 -28.59
C LYS A 251 2.37 5.74 -27.12
N GLU A 252 2.30 4.52 -26.62
CA GLU A 252 2.88 4.16 -25.34
C GLU A 252 4.41 4.10 -25.47
N GLY A 253 5.07 5.14 -24.96
CA GLY A 253 6.30 5.09 -24.18
C GLY A 253 7.61 4.58 -24.80
N PHE A 254 7.62 3.89 -25.94
CA PHE A 254 8.86 3.37 -26.54
C PHE A 254 8.91 3.71 -28.03
N ASP A 255 9.97 4.42 -28.43
CA ASP A 255 10.26 4.66 -29.84
C ASP A 255 10.81 3.37 -30.45
N ASP A 256 10.05 2.76 -31.35
CA ASP A 256 10.46 1.57 -32.09
C ASP A 256 11.47 1.89 -33.20
N TYR A 257 11.85 3.17 -33.35
CA TYR A 257 12.72 3.69 -34.40
C TYR A 257 12.28 3.27 -35.81
N GLY A 258 10.98 3.02 -36.01
CA GLY A 258 10.41 2.59 -37.28
C GLY A 258 10.68 1.11 -37.61
N TYR A 259 10.84 0.25 -36.61
CA TYR A 259 10.99 -1.20 -36.82
C TYR A 259 9.82 -1.81 -37.62
N LEU A 260 10.12 -2.59 -38.66
CA LEU A 260 9.11 -3.30 -39.47
C LEU A 260 9.36 -4.82 -39.48
N PRO A 261 8.40 -5.65 -39.10
CA PRO A 261 8.53 -7.11 -39.08
C PRO A 261 8.68 -7.71 -40.49
N SER A 262 9.25 -8.92 -40.59
CA SER A 262 9.64 -9.54 -41.86
C SER A 262 8.47 -9.85 -42.81
N ASN A 263 7.25 -9.96 -42.28
CA ASN A 263 6.04 -10.23 -43.05
C ASN A 263 5.58 -9.06 -43.95
N THR A 264 6.17 -7.88 -43.83
CA THR A 264 5.85 -6.73 -44.70
C THR A 264 6.81 -6.57 -45.89
N ASN A 265 7.81 -7.45 -46.03
CA ASN A 265 8.84 -7.31 -47.05
C ASN A 265 8.52 -8.17 -48.28
N THR A 266 7.94 -7.56 -49.32
CA THR A 266 7.51 -8.24 -50.56
C THR A 266 8.58 -8.25 -51.65
N ASN A 267 9.80 -7.80 -51.36
CA ASN A 267 10.88 -7.66 -52.35
C ASN A 267 11.51 -9.00 -52.70
N SER A 268 11.48 -9.37 -53.98
CA SER A 268 12.09 -10.58 -54.55
C SER A 268 13.55 -10.41 -55.00
N ASP A 269 14.08 -9.18 -54.95
CA ASP A 269 15.47 -8.85 -55.26
C ASP A 269 16.35 -9.01 -54.01
N ASN A 270 17.29 -9.95 -54.04
CA ASN A 270 18.12 -10.34 -52.91
C ASN A 270 18.93 -9.18 -52.29
N GLU A 271 19.45 -8.24 -53.09
CA GLU A 271 20.25 -7.13 -52.55
C GLU A 271 19.38 -6.06 -51.90
N LYS A 272 18.22 -5.76 -52.49
CA LYS A 272 17.22 -4.86 -51.88
C LYS A 272 16.62 -5.49 -50.63
N PHE A 273 16.36 -6.79 -50.63
CA PHE A 273 15.82 -7.52 -49.49
C PHE A 273 16.78 -7.44 -48.28
N LYS A 274 18.07 -7.68 -48.48
CA LYS A 274 19.10 -7.52 -47.43
C LYS A 274 19.14 -6.09 -46.90
N LYS A 275 19.13 -5.09 -47.77
CA LYS A 275 19.14 -3.67 -47.38
C LYS A 275 17.91 -3.31 -46.55
N THR A 276 16.73 -3.79 -46.94
CA THR A 276 15.48 -3.58 -46.19
C THR A 276 15.52 -4.22 -44.80
N ILE A 277 16.11 -5.42 -44.66
CA ILE A 277 16.31 -6.05 -43.33
C ILE A 277 17.25 -5.20 -42.47
N ILE A 278 18.37 -4.74 -43.03
CA ILE A 278 19.32 -3.92 -42.29
C ILE A 278 18.65 -2.61 -41.81
N ASP A 279 18.03 -1.88 -42.72
CA ASP A 279 17.51 -0.54 -42.45
C ASP A 279 16.26 -0.57 -41.55
N ASN A 280 15.36 -1.56 -41.74
CA ASN A 280 14.07 -1.57 -41.07
C ASN A 280 14.01 -2.53 -39.87
N GLN A 281 15.02 -3.35 -39.64
CA GLN A 281 15.04 -4.29 -38.51
C GLN A 281 16.32 -4.13 -37.68
N ILE A 282 17.48 -4.35 -38.28
CA ILE A 282 18.75 -4.39 -37.54
C ILE A 282 19.11 -3.02 -36.94
N VAL A 283 19.00 -1.95 -37.73
CA VAL A 283 19.32 -0.59 -37.27
C VAL A 283 18.38 -0.13 -36.14
N PRO A 284 17.03 -0.25 -36.27
CA PRO A 284 16.11 0.03 -35.17
C PRO A 284 16.41 -0.80 -33.92
N MET A 285 16.60 -2.12 -34.05
CA MET A 285 16.93 -2.99 -32.90
C MET A 285 18.22 -2.57 -32.18
N THR A 286 19.22 -2.13 -32.95
CA THR A 286 20.49 -1.63 -32.40
C THR A 286 20.27 -0.35 -31.59
N LYS A 287 19.42 0.57 -32.07
CA LYS A 287 19.08 1.80 -31.35
C LYS A 287 18.29 1.52 -30.09
N ILE A 288 17.28 0.65 -30.18
CA ILE A 288 16.50 0.18 -29.02
C ILE A 288 17.42 -0.39 -27.94
N SER A 289 18.36 -1.27 -28.32
CA SER A 289 19.34 -1.85 -27.38
C SER A 289 20.23 -0.80 -26.72
N LYS A 290 20.65 0.24 -27.47
CA LYS A 290 21.45 1.34 -26.94
C LYS A 290 20.66 2.18 -25.92
N ASP A 291 19.40 2.45 -26.18
CA ASP A 291 18.53 3.19 -25.26
C ASP A 291 18.32 2.43 -23.95
N TYR A 292 18.10 1.12 -24.01
CA TYR A 292 18.03 0.28 -22.82
C TYR A 292 19.32 0.32 -22.02
N SER A 293 20.47 0.21 -22.70
CA SER A 293 21.78 0.28 -22.05
C SER A 293 22.01 1.64 -21.38
N THR A 294 21.61 2.73 -22.05
CA THR A 294 21.72 4.10 -21.52
C THR A 294 20.80 4.31 -20.32
N THR A 295 19.58 3.79 -20.39
CA THR A 295 18.61 3.88 -19.29
C THR A 295 19.10 3.11 -18.06
N LEU A 296 19.65 1.91 -18.27
CA LEU A 296 20.26 1.12 -17.19
C LEU A 296 21.41 1.88 -16.52
N LEU A 297 22.31 2.47 -17.30
CA LEU A 297 23.40 3.30 -16.78
C LEU A 297 22.90 4.50 -15.95
N ASN A 298 21.81 5.13 -16.36
CA ASN A 298 21.22 6.23 -15.61
C ASN A 298 20.63 5.76 -14.27
N VAL A 299 19.99 4.58 -14.26
CA VAL A 299 19.48 3.97 -13.02
C VAL A 299 20.63 3.66 -12.07
N ASP A 300 21.71 3.05 -12.55
CA ASP A 300 22.89 2.74 -11.75
C ASP A 300 23.54 4.02 -11.20
N THR A 301 23.64 5.07 -12.02
CA THR A 301 24.17 6.38 -11.61
C THR A 301 23.32 7.00 -10.50
N ASN A 302 21.99 6.97 -10.65
CA ASN A 302 21.07 7.49 -9.64
C ASN A 302 21.11 6.68 -8.34
N TYR A 303 21.25 5.36 -8.44
CA TYR A 303 21.41 4.48 -7.28
C TYR A 303 22.66 4.84 -6.47
N VAL A 304 23.80 5.03 -7.15
CA VAL A 304 25.06 5.43 -6.51
C VAL A 304 24.97 6.83 -5.90
N ASP A 305 24.33 7.79 -6.59
CA ASP A 305 24.11 9.14 -6.05
C ASP A 305 23.24 9.12 -4.79
N LEU A 306 22.17 8.33 -4.79
CA LEU A 306 21.31 8.16 -3.61
C LEU A 306 22.08 7.51 -2.45
N ASP A 307 22.85 6.46 -2.71
CA ASP A 307 23.66 5.80 -1.68
C ASP A 307 24.68 6.77 -1.07
N ASN A 308 25.38 7.56 -1.90
CA ASN A 308 26.30 8.59 -1.43
C ASN A 308 25.58 9.64 -0.57
N LYS A 309 24.41 10.14 -1.00
CA LYS A 309 23.61 11.10 -0.23
C LYS A 309 23.16 10.50 1.10
N ILE A 310 22.69 9.26 1.12
CA ILE A 310 22.30 8.57 2.35
C ILE A 310 23.50 8.43 3.28
N ASN A 311 24.67 8.04 2.76
CA ASN A 311 25.90 7.92 3.53
C ASN A 311 26.32 9.25 4.20
N THR A 312 26.04 10.42 3.61
CA THR A 312 26.26 11.72 4.28
C THR A 312 25.32 11.98 5.47
N ILE A 313 24.13 11.35 5.46
CA ILE A 313 23.13 11.48 6.52
C ILE A 313 23.42 10.49 7.64
N THR A 314 23.59 9.20 7.31
CA THR A 314 23.83 8.13 8.29
C THR A 314 24.66 7.03 7.65
N ASN A 315 25.54 6.41 8.41
CA ASN A 315 26.35 5.31 7.94
C ASN A 315 26.84 4.41 9.07
N THR A 316 27.39 3.24 8.71
CA THR A 316 27.89 2.25 9.66
C THR A 316 29.02 2.79 10.54
N ASN A 317 29.80 3.76 10.05
CA ASN A 317 30.88 4.39 10.81
C ASN A 317 30.38 5.49 11.76
N LYS A 318 29.06 5.74 11.79
CA LYS A 318 28.38 6.73 12.64
C LYS A 318 28.94 8.14 12.51
N ASN A 319 29.41 8.51 11.32
CA ASN A 319 29.95 9.84 11.05
C ASN A 319 29.03 10.69 10.15
N GLY A 320 27.84 10.18 9.80
CA GLY A 320 26.82 10.95 9.10
C GLY A 320 26.24 12.04 10.00
N LEU A 321 25.65 13.08 9.40
CA LEU A 321 25.08 14.21 10.14
C LEU A 321 24.08 13.78 11.22
N ARG A 322 23.20 12.82 10.89
CA ARG A 322 22.22 12.26 11.83
C ARG A 322 22.92 11.55 12.99
N ASP A 323 23.99 10.79 12.71
CA ASP A 323 24.70 10.02 13.72
C ASP A 323 25.47 10.93 14.68
N ILE A 324 26.09 12.00 14.15
CA ILE A 324 26.74 13.05 14.94
C ILE A 324 25.72 13.71 15.87
N MET A 325 24.57 14.14 15.34
CA MET A 325 23.53 14.79 16.13
C MET A 325 23.01 13.88 17.24
N MET A 326 22.81 12.59 16.96
CA MET A 326 22.32 11.63 17.96
C MET A 326 23.29 11.36 19.10
N ASN A 327 24.57 11.56 18.87
CA ASN A 327 25.61 11.38 19.89
C ASN A 327 25.91 12.68 20.66
N ASP A 328 25.38 13.82 20.21
CA ASP A 328 25.53 15.10 20.90
C ASP A 328 24.48 15.21 22.03
N THR A 329 24.99 15.36 23.25
CA THR A 329 24.19 15.54 24.47
C THR A 329 23.24 16.74 24.44
N LYS A 330 23.42 17.67 23.50
CA LYS A 330 22.54 18.82 23.29
C LYS A 330 21.16 18.43 22.74
N TYR A 331 21.05 17.35 21.98
CA TYR A 331 19.80 16.95 21.31
C TYR A 331 19.22 15.66 21.92
N ASP A 332 18.02 15.74 22.50
CA ASP A 332 17.32 14.56 23.03
C ASP A 332 16.35 13.95 22.00
N PHE A 333 16.77 12.86 21.36
CA PHE A 333 15.97 12.10 20.39
C PHE A 333 15.12 10.97 21.02
N SER A 334 15.10 10.84 22.35
CA SER A 334 14.37 9.75 23.05
C SER A 334 12.84 9.88 23.00
N GLY A 335 12.33 11.04 22.58
CA GLY A 335 10.89 11.32 22.55
C GLY A 335 10.27 11.53 23.93
N ASN A 336 11.08 11.57 25.00
CA ASN A 336 10.60 11.89 26.35
C ASN A 336 10.27 13.38 26.47
N VAL A 337 8.99 13.70 26.29
CA VAL A 337 8.44 15.03 26.60
C VAL A 337 8.13 15.23 28.09
N VAL A 338 8.44 14.24 28.94
CA VAL A 338 8.24 14.28 30.38
C VAL A 338 9.58 13.98 31.05
N GLY A 339 10.37 15.02 31.31
CA GLY A 339 11.43 14.93 32.32
C GLY A 339 10.79 15.03 33.70
N ASP A 340 11.19 14.18 34.63
CA ASP A 340 10.85 14.32 36.06
C ASP A 340 11.17 15.75 36.49
N VAL A 341 10.10 16.53 36.72
CA VAL A 341 10.17 17.93 37.13
C VAL A 341 10.51 17.94 38.63
N VAL A 342 11.80 18.02 38.95
CA VAL A 342 12.24 18.45 40.29
C VAL A 342 13.11 19.70 40.24
N ASP A 343 13.71 20.05 39.10
CA ASP A 343 14.35 21.36 38.91
C ASP A 343 14.29 21.77 37.43
N ASN A 344 13.67 22.92 37.14
CA ASN A 344 13.51 23.47 35.78
C ASN A 344 14.83 23.81 35.06
N GLU A 345 15.98 23.70 35.74
CA GLU A 345 17.30 23.96 35.16
C GLU A 345 18.00 22.70 34.58
N LYS A 346 17.41 21.50 34.71
CA LYS A 346 18.05 20.23 34.33
C LYS A 346 17.22 19.31 33.42
N ARG A 347 16.17 19.80 32.78
CA ARG A 347 15.47 19.00 31.76
C ARG A 347 16.28 19.02 30.45
N ASN A 348 16.54 17.85 29.88
CA ASN A 348 17.13 17.74 28.55
C ASN A 348 16.23 18.47 27.53
N LYS A 349 16.83 19.39 26.77
CA LYS A 349 16.11 20.19 25.78
C LYS A 349 15.59 19.27 24.68
N THR A 350 14.35 19.50 24.25
CA THR A 350 13.81 18.78 23.09
C THR A 350 14.57 19.16 21.82
N VAL A 351 14.55 18.29 20.81
CA VAL A 351 15.20 18.57 19.51
C VAL A 351 14.78 19.93 18.93
N VAL A 352 13.50 20.30 19.08
CA VAL A 352 12.96 21.57 18.55
C VAL A 352 13.51 22.77 19.32
N GLU A 353 13.59 22.71 20.65
CA GLU A 353 14.13 23.80 21.48
C GLU A 353 15.62 24.02 21.21
N ALA A 354 16.40 22.94 21.12
CA ALA A 354 17.81 23.02 20.79
C ALA A 354 18.07 23.64 19.40
N GLN A 355 17.21 23.34 18.41
CA GLN A 355 17.27 23.93 17.07
C GLN A 355 16.96 25.43 17.07
N ILE A 356 15.98 25.87 17.86
CA ILE A 356 15.64 27.29 17.99
C ILE A 356 16.83 28.06 18.58
N GLU A 357 17.47 27.53 19.62
CA GLU A 357 18.65 28.16 20.21
C GLU A 357 19.85 28.22 19.27
N ASP A 358 20.06 27.19 18.43
CA ASP A 358 21.09 27.23 17.39
C ASP A 358 20.82 28.32 16.36
N ILE A 359 19.57 28.47 15.94
CA ILE A 359 19.16 29.54 15.03
C ILE A 359 19.41 30.92 15.66
N ASP A 360 19.03 31.11 16.92
CA ASP A 360 19.26 32.37 17.65
C ASP A 360 20.76 32.67 17.80
N SER A 361 21.58 31.64 18.09
CA SER A 361 23.04 31.76 18.17
C SER A 361 23.65 32.15 16.82
N ILE A 362 23.20 31.53 15.72
CA ILE A 362 23.66 31.85 14.36
C ILE A 362 23.24 33.27 13.98
N ILE A 363 22.01 33.69 14.27
CA ILE A 363 21.54 35.07 14.04
C ILE A 363 22.43 36.06 14.80
N ASN A 364 22.75 35.77 16.06
CA ASN A 364 23.57 36.65 16.88
C ASN A 364 25.04 36.72 16.40
N GLN A 365 25.64 35.59 16.02
CA GLN A 365 26.97 35.56 15.41
C GLN A 365 27.01 36.32 14.08
N THR A 366 25.99 36.14 13.25
CA THR A 366 25.85 36.83 11.96
C THR A 366 25.74 38.34 12.17
N ASN A 367 24.89 38.79 13.10
CA ASN A 367 24.78 40.21 13.47
C ASN A 367 26.11 40.77 13.99
N THR A 368 26.83 40.00 14.80
CA THR A 368 28.16 40.38 15.30
C THR A 368 29.16 40.54 14.15
N ILE A 369 29.18 39.63 13.18
CA ILE A 369 30.03 39.72 11.98
C ILE A 369 29.69 40.97 11.15
N TYR A 370 28.41 41.28 10.94
CA TYR A 370 27.99 42.49 10.23
C TYR A 370 28.42 43.78 10.95
N ILE A 371 28.32 43.82 12.29
CA ILE A 371 28.79 44.95 13.10
C ILE A 371 30.31 45.09 13.00
N LEU A 372 31.08 44.00 13.12
CA LEU A 372 32.53 44.07 12.94
C LEU A 372 32.90 44.53 11.53
N GLY A 373 32.25 44.00 10.49
CA GLY A 373 32.50 44.39 9.10
C GLY A 373 32.24 45.88 8.85
N SER A 374 31.14 46.43 9.40
CA SER A 374 30.81 47.85 9.28
C SER A 374 31.78 48.75 10.07
N ILE A 375 32.19 48.37 11.28
CA ILE A 375 33.24 49.08 12.02
C ILE A 375 34.56 49.08 11.25
N THR A 376 34.94 47.95 10.65
CA THR A 376 36.17 47.82 9.87
C THR A 376 36.12 48.68 8.59
N MET A 377 34.97 48.76 7.93
CA MET A 377 34.78 49.63 6.76
C MET A 377 34.86 51.12 7.12
N VAL A 378 34.22 51.52 8.22
CA VAL A 378 34.25 52.92 8.69
C VAL A 378 35.67 53.33 9.11
N THR A 379 36.40 52.45 9.80
CA THR A 379 37.80 52.72 10.18
C THR A 379 38.71 52.84 8.96
N LEU A 380 38.57 51.97 7.95
CA LEU A 380 39.30 52.08 6.68
C LEU A 380 38.98 53.39 5.92
N LEU A 381 37.71 53.82 5.90
CA LEU A 381 37.31 55.11 5.31
C LEU A 381 37.95 56.29 6.03
N ILE A 382 37.93 56.29 7.37
CA ILE A 382 38.56 57.35 8.18
C ILE A 382 40.07 57.39 7.93
N PHE A 383 40.76 56.25 7.93
CA PHE A 383 42.18 56.18 7.60
C PHE A 383 42.49 56.70 6.19
N SER A 384 41.66 56.34 5.19
CA SER A 384 41.81 56.81 3.81
C SER A 384 41.68 58.34 3.70
N VAL A 385 40.72 58.94 4.43
CA VAL A 385 40.53 60.39 4.47
C VAL A 385 41.69 61.11 5.19
N ILE A 386 42.25 60.49 6.24
CA ILE A 386 43.41 61.04 6.97
C ILE A 386 44.67 61.01 6.09
N ILE A 387 44.91 59.92 5.36
CA ILE A 387 46.05 59.80 4.42
C ILE A 387 45.88 60.76 3.24
N GLY A 388 44.67 60.93 2.71
CA GLY A 388 44.40 61.87 1.62
C GLY A 388 44.44 63.36 1.99
N LYS A 389 44.63 63.69 3.27
CA LYS A 389 44.79 65.08 3.77
C LYS A 389 46.23 65.46 4.11
N GLN A 390 47.18 64.52 4.08
CA GLN A 390 48.62 64.79 4.03
C GLN A 390 49.04 64.98 2.57
#